data_AF-A0A1N7FL62-F1
#
_entry.id   AF-A0A1N7FL62-F1
#
_cell.length_a   1.000
_cell.length_b   1.000
_cell.length_c   1.000
_cell.angle_alpha   90.00
_cell.angle_beta   90.00
_cell.angle_gamma   90.00
#
_symmetry.space_group_name_H-M   'P 1'
#
loop_
_entity.id
_entity.type
_entity.pdbx_description
1 polymer ?
#
loop_
_entity_poly.entity_id
_entity_poly.type
_entity_poly.pdbx_seq_one_letter_code
_entity_poly.pdbx_strand_id
1 'polypeptide(L)'
;MKKYLFIVFLSFIASGAFAQTHKITIYSYFSQNSGIVEYLNYDKLYPDSIKTTVMIDYKKKYQVKSINTLLLRMNLDGWKILATIPDASGINGNVDTSIKYVMGKEILLDDAAMKLYLQNLDNLKK
;
A
#
# COMPACT_ATOMS: atom_id res chain seq x y z
N MET A 1 47.53 -22.76 1.93
CA MET A 1 46.63 -22.57 0.76
C MET A 1 45.15 -22.91 1.02
N LYS A 2 44.80 -23.89 1.87
CA LYS A 2 43.39 -24.30 2.12
C LYS A 2 42.46 -23.22 2.73
N LYS A 3 42.99 -22.24 3.48
CA LYS A 3 42.19 -21.19 4.15
C LYS A 3 41.59 -20.15 3.19
N TYR A 4 42.29 -19.83 2.11
CA TYR A 4 41.83 -18.82 1.13
C TYR A 4 40.67 -19.33 0.28
N LEU A 5 40.63 -20.64 0.03
CA LEU A 5 39.56 -21.29 -0.73
C LEU A 5 38.21 -21.23 0.01
N PHE A 6 38.24 -21.30 1.35
CA PHE A 6 37.06 -21.15 2.20
C PHE A 6 36.51 -19.72 2.18
N ILE A 7 37.38 -18.70 2.20
CA ILE A 7 37.00 -17.29 2.15
C ILE A 7 36.35 -16.94 0.80
N VAL A 8 36.92 -17.46 -0.31
CA VAL A 8 36.35 -17.27 -1.65
C VAL A 8 35.00 -17.97 -1.76
N PHE A 9 34.84 -19.18 -1.23
CA PHE A 9 33.55 -19.88 -1.22
C PHE A 9 32.48 -19.12 -0.41
N LEU A 10 32.86 -18.55 0.75
CA LEU A 10 31.95 -17.78 1.58
C LEU A 10 31.47 -16.49 0.88
N SER A 11 32.34 -15.84 0.10
CA SER A 11 31.98 -14.66 -0.69
C SER A 11 31.02 -14.95 -1.85
N PHE A 12 31.08 -16.16 -2.42
CA PHE A 12 30.16 -16.61 -3.47
C PHE A 12 28.78 -17.01 -2.92
N ILE A 13 28.70 -17.56 -1.70
CA ILE A 13 27.41 -17.89 -1.06
C ILE A 13 26.66 -16.60 -0.68
N ALA A 14 27.37 -15.57 -0.23
CA ALA A 14 26.76 -14.28 0.13
C ALA A 14 26.17 -13.51 -1.07
N SER A 15 26.64 -13.78 -2.29
CA SER A 15 26.16 -13.13 -3.52
C SER A 15 24.96 -13.83 -4.16
N GLY A 16 24.61 -15.05 -3.72
CA GLY A 16 23.45 -15.81 -4.22
C GLY A 16 22.16 -15.62 -3.41
N ALA A 17 22.22 -14.96 -2.25
CA ALA A 17 21.04 -14.68 -1.42
C ALA A 17 20.28 -13.46 -1.95
N PHE A 18 19.80 -13.54 -3.19
CA PHE A 18 18.81 -12.59 -3.69
C PHE A 18 17.51 -12.84 -2.91
N ALA A 19 17.16 -11.94 -1.99
CA ALA A 19 15.87 -11.94 -1.33
C ALA A 19 14.78 -11.92 -2.41
N GLN A 20 13.95 -12.97 -2.46
CA GLN A 20 12.88 -13.06 -3.44
C GLN A 20 11.82 -12.03 -3.07
N THR A 21 11.76 -10.92 -3.82
CA THR A 21 10.76 -9.89 -3.58
C THR A 21 9.45 -10.26 -4.25
N HIS A 22 8.41 -10.44 -3.44
CA HIS A 22 7.05 -10.71 -3.84
C HIS A 22 6.30 -9.41 -4.10
N LYS A 23 5.72 -9.27 -5.28
CA LYS A 23 4.92 -8.10 -5.64
C LYS A 23 3.47 -8.31 -5.23
N ILE A 24 2.91 -7.35 -4.50
CA ILE A 24 1.47 -7.31 -4.19
C ILE A 24 0.88 -5.94 -4.49
N THR A 25 -0.43 -5.90 -4.72
CA THR A 25 -1.19 -4.66 -4.89
C THR A 25 -1.95 -4.36 -3.61
N ILE A 26 -1.72 -3.18 -3.05
CA ILE A 26 -2.46 -2.63 -1.92
C ILE A 26 -3.51 -1.64 -2.41
N TYR A 27 -4.59 -1.50 -1.64
CA TYR A 27 -5.74 -0.69 -2.01
C TYR A 27 -6.00 0.40 -0.98
N SER A 28 -6.43 1.56 -1.46
CA SER A 28 -7.00 2.62 -0.65
C SER A 28 -8.24 3.19 -1.33
N TYR A 29 -9.09 3.85 -0.56
CA TYR A 29 -10.28 4.52 -1.09
C TYR A 29 -10.45 5.88 -0.44
N PHE A 30 -11.09 6.81 -1.15
CA PHE A 30 -11.53 8.08 -0.57
C PHE A 30 -12.72 8.64 -1.33
N SER A 31 -13.58 9.40 -0.64
CA SER A 31 -14.63 10.18 -1.28
C SER A 31 -14.07 11.52 -1.75
N GLN A 32 -14.59 12.03 -2.88
CA GLN A 32 -14.32 13.37 -3.37
C GLN A 32 -14.63 14.45 -2.33
N ASN A 33 -15.69 14.26 -1.54
CA ASN A 33 -16.16 15.26 -0.58
C ASN A 33 -15.28 15.27 0.68
N SER A 34 -14.90 14.10 1.18
CA SER A 34 -14.05 14.01 2.37
C SER A 34 -12.58 14.22 2.03
N GLY A 35 -12.09 13.71 0.90
CA GLY A 35 -10.66 13.67 0.56
C GLY A 35 -9.79 12.96 1.61
N ILE A 36 -10.39 12.16 2.49
CA ILE A 36 -9.69 11.37 3.52
C ILE A 36 -9.36 10.02 2.91
N VAL A 37 -8.08 9.67 2.87
CA VAL A 37 -7.60 8.39 2.33
C VAL A 37 -7.73 7.31 3.39
N GLU A 38 -8.54 6.30 3.08
CA GLU A 38 -8.82 5.17 3.94
C GLU A 38 -8.12 3.91 3.39
N TYR A 39 -7.48 3.15 4.29
CA TYR A 39 -6.71 1.95 3.98
C TYR A 39 -7.35 0.75 4.68
N LEU A 40 -8.21 -0.01 3.99
CA LEU A 40 -8.98 -1.12 4.60
C LEU A 40 -8.07 -2.20 5.18
N ASN A 41 -8.35 -2.60 6.42
CA ASN A 41 -7.69 -3.70 7.14
C ASN A 41 -6.16 -3.62 7.13
N TYR A 42 -5.60 -2.44 6.90
CA TYR A 42 -4.18 -2.25 6.67
C TYR A 42 -3.37 -2.52 7.95
N ASP A 43 -3.92 -2.07 9.08
CA ASP A 43 -3.44 -2.30 10.43
C ASP A 43 -3.35 -3.79 10.79
N LYS A 44 -4.22 -4.62 10.21
CA LYS A 44 -4.31 -6.06 10.49
C LYS A 44 -3.53 -6.91 9.47
N LEU A 45 -3.44 -6.47 8.22
CA LEU A 45 -2.85 -7.27 7.14
C LEU A 45 -1.33 -7.14 7.04
N TYR A 46 -0.79 -5.93 7.16
CA TYR A 46 0.60 -5.68 6.79
C TYR A 46 1.53 -5.58 8.01
N PRO A 47 2.82 -5.93 7.88
CA PRO A 47 3.83 -5.67 8.90
C PRO A 47 4.05 -4.15 9.11
N ASP A 48 4.49 -3.76 10.30
CA ASP A 48 4.65 -2.34 10.68
C ASP A 48 5.62 -1.56 9.80
N SER A 49 6.68 -2.20 9.29
CA SER A 49 7.63 -1.61 8.33
C SER A 49 6.97 -1.11 7.04
N ILE A 50 5.86 -1.73 6.66
CA ILE A 50 5.12 -1.40 5.45
C ILE A 50 4.02 -0.38 5.76
N LYS A 51 3.45 -0.42 6.96
CA LYS A 51 2.49 0.58 7.44
C LYS A 51 3.06 1.99 7.36
N THR A 52 4.27 2.19 7.88
CA THR A 52 4.91 3.51 7.91
C THR A 52 5.23 4.06 6.52
N THR A 53 5.51 3.19 5.55
CA THR A 53 5.89 3.59 4.18
C THR A 53 4.67 3.91 3.30
N VAL A 54 3.53 3.29 3.60
CA VAL A 54 2.34 3.34 2.73
C VAL A 54 1.25 4.24 3.29
N MET A 55 1.00 4.20 4.60
CA MET A 55 -0.07 4.97 5.23
C MET A 55 0.37 6.42 5.36
N ILE A 56 -0.01 7.22 4.37
CA ILE A 56 0.23 8.65 4.36
C ILE A 56 -1.11 9.35 4.56
N ASP A 57 -1.19 10.18 5.61
CA ASP A 57 -2.21 11.20 5.73
C ASP A 57 -1.80 12.39 4.87
N TYR A 58 -2.26 12.40 3.62
CA TYR A 58 -1.91 13.43 2.64
C TYR A 58 -2.42 14.82 3.03
N LYS A 59 -3.55 14.91 3.74
CA LYS A 59 -4.09 16.18 4.22
C LYS A 59 -3.18 16.78 5.28
N LYS A 60 -2.76 15.99 6.26
CA LYS A 60 -1.87 16.45 7.33
C LYS A 60 -0.46 16.73 6.81
N LYS A 61 0.09 15.85 5.97
CA LYS A 61 1.48 15.94 5.49
C LYS A 61 1.69 17.05 4.46
N TYR A 62 0.76 17.23 3.52
CA TYR A 62 0.94 18.13 2.38
C TYR A 62 -0.10 19.26 2.30
N GLN A 63 -0.96 19.42 3.32
CA GLN A 63 -1.99 20.45 3.38
C GLN A 63 -2.91 20.48 2.14
N VAL A 64 -3.25 19.30 1.63
CA VAL A 64 -4.04 19.16 0.41
C VAL A 64 -5.47 19.66 0.64
N LYS A 65 -5.88 20.66 -0.15
CA LYS A 65 -7.23 21.27 -0.08
C LYS A 65 -8.18 20.84 -1.20
N SER A 66 -7.65 20.37 -2.33
CA SER A 66 -8.45 19.99 -3.49
C SER A 66 -8.26 18.52 -3.85
N ILE A 67 -9.29 17.90 -4.42
CA ILE A 67 -9.24 16.49 -4.84
C ILE A 67 -8.22 16.24 -5.95
N ASN A 68 -8.07 17.19 -6.88
CA ASN A 68 -7.10 17.10 -7.97
C ASN A 68 -5.67 17.10 -7.42
N THR A 69 -5.40 17.95 -6.43
CA THR A 69 -4.08 17.97 -5.76
C THR A 69 -3.84 16.67 -4.98
N LEU A 70 -4.87 16.07 -4.36
CA LEU A 70 -4.75 14.77 -3.70
C LEU A 70 -4.36 13.67 -4.71
N LEU A 71 -5.11 13.58 -5.80
CA LEU A 71 -4.86 12.60 -6.87
C LEU A 71 -3.47 12.74 -7.46
N LEU A 72 -3.01 13.98 -7.73
CA LEU A 72 -1.66 14.24 -8.22
C LEU A 72 -0.59 13.79 -7.22
N ARG A 73 -0.76 14.08 -5.92
CA ARG A 73 0.19 13.66 -4.89
C ARG A 73 0.23 12.15 -4.73
N MET A 74 -0.92 11.50 -4.71
CA MET A 74 -1.01 10.05 -4.65
C MET A 74 -0.34 9.40 -5.87
N ASN A 75 -0.53 9.97 -7.07
CA ASN A 75 0.13 9.52 -8.29
C ASN A 75 1.66 9.62 -8.20
N LEU A 76 2.18 10.76 -7.72
CA LEU A 76 3.62 10.94 -7.48
C LEU A 76 4.17 9.93 -6.47
N ASP A 77 3.37 9.56 -5.47
CA ASP A 77 3.71 8.54 -4.47
C ASP A 77 3.46 7.10 -4.98
N GLY A 78 3.17 6.91 -6.27
CA GLY A 78 3.06 5.61 -6.94
C GLY A 78 1.68 4.96 -6.92
N TRP A 79 0.63 5.68 -6.49
CA TRP A 79 -0.74 5.19 -6.53
C TRP A 79 -1.39 5.42 -7.89
N LYS A 80 -2.19 4.46 -8.34
CA LYS A 80 -2.94 4.53 -9.61
C LYS A 80 -4.44 4.46 -9.32
N ILE A 81 -5.23 5.23 -10.05
CA ILE A 81 -6.69 5.08 -10.02
C ILE A 81 -7.02 3.73 -10.66
N LEU A 82 -7.71 2.87 -9.91
CA LEU A 82 -8.21 1.59 -10.42
C LEU A 82 -9.67 1.70 -10.84
N ALA A 83 -10.47 2.42 -10.07
CA ALA A 83 -11.88 2.64 -10.36
C ALA A 83 -12.38 3.97 -9.78
N THR A 84 -13.41 4.51 -10.40
CA THR A 84 -14.21 5.62 -9.89
C THR A 84 -15.65 5.15 -9.75
N ILE A 85 -16.21 5.24 -8.56
CA ILE A 85 -17.54 4.75 -8.23
C ILE A 85 -18.42 5.97 -7.95
N PRO A 86 -19.49 6.19 -8.73
CA PRO A 86 -20.49 7.20 -8.39
C PRO A 86 -21.11 6.86 -7.03
N ASP A 87 -21.14 7.84 -6.13
CA ASP A 87 -21.69 7.69 -4.79
C ASP A 87 -22.79 8.74 -4.62
N ALA A 88 -24.04 8.28 -4.67
CA ALA A 88 -25.20 9.12 -4.43
C ALA A 88 -25.71 8.81 -3.03
N SER A 89 -25.57 9.77 -2.13
CA SER A 89 -26.09 9.68 -0.77
C SER A 89 -27.00 10.86 -0.49
N GLY A 90 -28.15 10.61 0.12
CA GLY A 90 -29.12 11.67 0.40
C GLY A 90 -30.04 11.30 1.55
N ILE A 91 -30.36 12.28 2.39
CA ILE A 91 -31.38 12.20 3.43
C ILE A 91 -32.37 13.34 3.13
N ASN A 92 -33.67 13.07 3.18
CA ASN A 92 -34.75 14.05 2.95
C ASN A 92 -34.74 14.74 1.57
N GLY A 93 -34.57 13.98 0.49
CA GLY A 93 -34.80 14.48 -0.89
C GLY A 93 -33.66 15.31 -1.50
N ASN A 94 -32.63 15.66 -0.74
CA ASN A 94 -31.39 16.23 -1.27
C ASN A 94 -30.42 15.09 -1.61
N VAL A 95 -30.12 14.91 -2.90
CA VAL A 95 -29.11 13.96 -3.38
C VAL A 95 -27.77 14.68 -3.41
N ASP A 96 -26.84 14.29 -2.54
CA ASP A 96 -25.44 14.65 -2.68
C ASP A 96 -24.75 13.61 -3.57
N THR A 97 -24.30 14.06 -4.75
CA THR A 97 -23.55 13.23 -5.68
C THR A 97 -22.06 13.45 -5.47
N SER A 98 -21.36 12.43 -5.02
CA SER A 98 -19.91 12.42 -4.90
C SER A 98 -19.31 11.28 -5.73
N ILE A 99 -17.99 11.31 -5.91
CA ILE A 99 -17.24 10.23 -6.55
C ILE A 99 -16.35 9.59 -5.48
N LYS A 100 -16.43 8.26 -5.35
CA LYS A 100 -15.44 7.49 -4.60
C LYS A 100 -14.34 7.04 -5.54
N TYR A 101 -13.10 7.29 -5.16
CA TYR A 101 -11.91 6.84 -5.88
C TYR A 101 -11.36 5.60 -5.21
N VAL A 102 -11.12 4.55 -6.00
CA VAL A 102 -10.38 3.36 -5.58
C VAL A 102 -8.99 3.46 -6.18
N MET A 103 -7.98 3.47 -5.31
CA MET A 103 -6.57 3.57 -5.70
C MET A 103 -5.85 2.26 -5.41
N GLY A 104 -4.89 1.93 -6.26
CA GLY A 104 -4.00 0.78 -6.10
C GLY A 104 -2.54 1.20 -6.14
N LYS A 105 -1.70 0.57 -5.32
CA LYS A 105 -0.25 0.74 -5.38
C LYS A 105 0.43 -0.62 -5.32
N GLU A 106 1.43 -0.81 -6.16
CA GLU A 106 2.29 -2.00 -6.10
C GLU A 106 3.35 -1.79 -5.01
N ILE A 107 3.52 -2.78 -4.15
CA ILE A 107 4.61 -2.84 -3.18
C ILE A 107 5.34 -4.17 -3.30
N LEU A 108 6.60 -4.17 -2.88
CA LEU A 108 7.45 -5.34 -2.85
C LEU A 108 7.59 -5.80 -1.39
N LEU A 109 7.35 -7.08 -1.15
CA LEU A 109 7.53 -7.76 0.12
C LEU A 109 8.71 -8.70 0.02
N ASP A 110 9.56 -8.76 1.03
CA ASP A 110 10.46 -9.89 1.18
C ASP A 110 9.69 -11.16 1.63
N ASP A 111 10.38 -12.29 1.67
CA ASP A 111 9.78 -13.58 2.02
C ASP A 111 9.17 -13.59 3.44
N ALA A 112 9.80 -12.91 4.39
CA ALA A 112 9.33 -12.86 5.77
C ALA A 112 8.05 -12.02 5.89
N ALA A 113 8.02 -10.85 5.25
CA ALA A 113 6.87 -9.98 5.17
C ALA A 113 5.71 -10.63 4.42
N MET A 114 5.99 -11.36 3.34
CA MET A 114 4.97 -12.11 2.58
C MET A 114 4.35 -13.23 3.42
N LYS A 115 5.16 -13.98 4.16
CA LYS A 115 4.66 -15.03 5.05
C LYS A 115 3.75 -14.47 6.15
N LEU A 116 4.15 -13.36 6.77
CA LEU A 116 3.33 -12.67 7.76
C LEU A 116 2.02 -12.15 7.16
N TYR A 117 2.08 -11.55 5.97
CA TYR A 117 0.90 -11.09 5.24
C TYR A 117 -0.09 -12.23 4.98
N LEU A 118 0.37 -13.38 4.48
CA LEU A 118 -0.49 -14.54 4.22
C LEU A 118 -1.11 -15.11 5.51
N GLN A 119 -0.32 -15.20 6.60
CA GLN A 119 -0.83 -15.63 7.90
C GLN A 119 -1.93 -14.69 8.43
N ASN A 120 -1.72 -13.38 8.33
CA ASN A 120 -2.71 -12.38 8.75
C ASN A 120 -3.97 -12.44 7.89
N LEU A 121 -3.82 -12.64 6.59
CA LEU A 121 -4.93 -12.79 5.65
C LEU A 121 -5.78 -14.02 5.99
N ASP A 122 -5.17 -15.15 6.33
CA ASP A 122 -5.89 -16.36 6.72
C ASP A 122 -6.61 -16.18 8.07
N ASN A 123 -6.04 -15.42 9.00
CA ASN A 123 -6.69 -15.10 10.26
C ASN A 123 -7.91 -14.17 10.11
N LEU A 124 -7.92 -13.29 9.10
CA LEU A 124 -9.05 -12.39 8.82
C LEU A 124 -10.21 -13.08 8.11
N LYS A 125 -9.98 -14.26 7.50
CA LYS A 125 -11.01 -15.04 6.83
C LYS A 125 -11.75 -16.01 7.77
N LYS A 126 -11.26 -16.18 9.00
CA LYS A 126 -11.88 -17.00 10.05
C LYS A 126 -12.80 -16.15 10.91
#